data_AF-X1Q2U5-F1
#
_entry.id   AF-X1Q2U5-F1
#
_cell.length_a   1.000
_cell.length_b   1.000
_cell.length_c   1.000
_cell.angle_alpha   90.00
_cell.angle_beta   90.00
_cell.angle_gamma   90.00
#
_symmetry.space_group_name_H-M   'P 1'
#
loop_
_entity.id
_entity.type
_entity.pdbx_description
1 polymer ?
#
loop_
_entity_poly.entity_id
_entity_poly.type
_entity_poly.pdbx_seq_one_letter_code
_entity_poly.pdbx_strand_id
1 'polypeptide(L)' 'MTKFIAASRPGYKLDIKSIDSRFQQCTYLIEIPALTISSTEIRKRIKERKTIKYLLPEAVEKYISKNKLYG' A
#
# COMPACT_ATOMS: atom_id res chain seq x y z
N MET A 1 -18.78 18.09 -4.43
CA MET A 1 -18.48 17.66 -3.04
C MET A 1 -17.72 16.34 -3.11
N THR A 2 -16.56 16.24 -2.46
CA THR A 2 -15.68 15.06 -2.54
C THR A 2 -15.83 14.21 -1.29
N LYS A 3 -15.76 12.89 -1.44
CA LYS A 3 -15.77 11.92 -0.34
C LYS A 3 -14.41 11.24 -0.26
N PHE A 4 -13.95 10.96 0.95
CA PHE A 4 -12.71 10.24 1.21
C PHE A 4 -13.02 8.82 1.67
N ILE A 5 -12.24 7.86 1.20
CA ILE A 5 -12.24 6.50 1.71
C ILE A 5 -10.88 6.30 2.39
N ALA A 6 -10.88 6.20 3.71
CA ALA A 6 -9.68 5.96 4.48
C ALA A 6 -9.61 4.47 4.81
N ALA A 7 -8.62 3.81 4.21
CA ALA A 7 -8.50 2.37 4.27
C ALA A 7 -7.44 1.96 5.30
N SER A 8 -7.82 1.21 6.32
CA SER A 8 -6.92 0.78 7.38
C SER A 8 -6.07 -0.40 6.94
N ARG A 9 -4.83 -0.44 7.45
CA ARG A 9 -3.91 -1.57 7.28
C ARG A 9 -3.92 -2.40 8.56
N PRO A 10 -3.89 -3.74 8.48
CA PRO A 10 -3.79 -4.58 9.67
C PRO A 10 -2.61 -4.16 10.55
N GLY A 11 -2.84 -4.09 11.86
CA GLY A 11 -1.87 -3.60 12.84
C GLY A 11 -1.89 -2.09 13.07
N TYR A 12 -2.68 -1.32 12.31
CA TYR A 12 -2.89 0.12 12.52
C TYR A 12 -4.35 0.39 12.90
N LYS A 13 -4.57 0.96 14.09
CA LYS A 13 -5.90 1.43 14.49
C LYS A 13 -6.18 2.77 13.83
N LEU A 14 -7.19 2.82 12.98
CA LEU A 14 -7.67 4.05 12.36
C LEU A 14 -8.95 4.48 13.09
N ASP A 15 -8.91 5.66 13.71
CA ASP A 15 -10.06 6.27 14.39
C ASP A 15 -10.49 7.51 13.62
N ILE A 16 -11.79 7.66 13.34
CA ILE A 16 -12.32 8.84 12.67
C ILE A 16 -12.02 10.13 13.46
N LYS A 17 -11.87 10.03 14.79
CA LYS A 17 -11.52 11.15 15.66
C LYS A 17 -10.11 11.69 15.44
N SER A 18 -9.21 10.91 14.84
CA SER A 18 -7.87 11.39 14.49
C SER A 18 -7.86 12.22 13.20
N ILE A 19 -8.98 12.26 12.47
CA ILE A 19 -9.17 13.07 11.27
C ILE A 19 -9.65 14.46 11.68
N ASP A 20 -9.13 15.49 11.02
CA ASP A 20 -9.58 16.88 11.17
C ASP A 20 -11.10 16.98 10.98
N SER A 21 -11.78 17.69 11.87
CA SER A 21 -13.24 17.76 11.96
C SER A 21 -13.91 18.21 10.65
N ARG A 22 -13.21 19.01 9.84
CA ARG A 22 -13.67 19.46 8.52
C ARG A 22 -13.90 18.32 7.53
N PHE A 23 -13.20 17.19 7.72
CA PHE A 23 -13.25 16.05 6.80
C PHE A 23 -13.94 14.82 7.40
N GLN A 24 -14.27 14.83 8.69
CA GLN A 24 -14.92 13.68 9.35
C GLN A 24 -16.24 13.29 8.68
N GLN A 25 -17.07 14.27 8.32
CA GLN A 25 -18.40 14.02 7.72
C GLN A 25 -18.33 13.49 6.29
N CYS A 26 -17.21 13.68 5.59
CA CYS A 26 -17.02 13.22 4.22
C CYS A 26 -16.03 12.06 4.11
N THR A 27 -15.56 11.49 5.23
CA THR A 27 -14.61 10.37 5.25
C THR A 27 -15.28 9.09 5.73
N TYR A 28 -15.08 8.00 5.00
CA TYR A 28 -15.56 6.66 5.35
C TYR A 28 -14.37 5.76 5.62
N LEU A 29 -14.41 5.02 6.73
CA LEU A 29 -13.35 4.06 7.07
C LEU A 29 -13.68 2.69 6.47
N ILE A 30 -12.69 2.05 5.85
CA ILE A 30 -12.78 0.66 5.41
C ILE A 30 -11.59 -0.15 5.93
N GLU A 31 -11.80 -1.42 6.22
CA GLU A 31 -10.72 -2.33 6.59
C GLU A 31 -10.23 -3.08 5.35
N ILE A 32 -8.93 -3.00 5.06
CA ILE A 32 -8.32 -3.76 3.96
C ILE A 32 -7.89 -5.14 4.49
N PRO A 33 -8.19 -6.22 3.76
CA PRO A 33 -7.66 -7.56 4.06
C PRO A 33 -6.14 -7.58 4.20
N ALA A 34 -5.65 -8.53 5.00
CA ALA A 34 -4.24 -8.59 5.41
C ALA A 34 -3.28 -9.02 4.29
N LEU A 35 -2.98 -8.10 3.37
CA LEU A 35 -1.84 -8.18 2.48
C LEU A 35 -0.81 -7.12 2.91
N THR A 36 0.05 -7.47 3.86
CA THR A 36 1.08 -6.55 4.38
C THR A 36 2.24 -6.46 3.38
N ILE A 37 2.03 -5.75 2.27
CA ILE A 37 3.06 -5.45 1.27
C ILE A 37 3.30 -3.94 1.27
N SER A 38 4.54 -3.52 1.00
CA SER A 38 4.87 -2.10 0.82
C SER A 38 5.91 -1.93 -0.27
N SER A 39 5.88 -0.80 -0.97
CA SER A 39 6.89 -0.47 -1.99
C SER A 39 8.29 -0.38 -1.39
N THR A 40 8.43 0.04 -0.12
CA THR A 40 9.73 0.05 0.58
C THR A 40 10.30 -1.36 0.70
N GLU A 41 9.48 -2.32 1.15
CA GLU A 41 9.90 -3.73 1.25
C GLU A 41 10.20 -4.34 -0.13
N ILE A 42 9.38 -4.07 -1.14
CA ILE A 42 9.63 -4.53 -2.52
C ILE A 42 10.99 -4.04 -3.02
N ARG A 43 11.26 -2.73 -2.93
CA ARG A 43 12.53 -2.15 -3.38
C ARG A 43 13.72 -2.71 -2.59
N LYS A 44 13.56 -2.93 -1.28
CA LYS A 44 14.58 -3.56 -0.43
C LYS A 44 14.88 -4.99 -0.89
N ARG A 45 13.85 -5.81 -1.12
CA ARG A 45 14.01 -7.20 -1.60
C ARG A 45 14.75 -7.27 -2.92
N ILE A 46 14.46 -6.37 -3.87
CA ILE A 46 15.16 -6.30 -5.16
C ILE A 46 16.67 -6.05 -4.93
N LYS A 47 17.01 -5.04 -4.13
CA LYS A 47 18.42 -4.74 -3.77
C LYS A 47 19.13 -5.93 -3.09
N GLU A 48 18.40 -6.69 -2.28
CA GLU A 48 18.87 -7.88 -1.59
C GLU A 48 18.86 -9.15 -2.47
N ARG A 49 18.54 -9.04 -3.77
CA ARG A 49 18.38 -10.17 -4.71
C ARG A 49 17.38 -11.23 -4.25
N LYS A 50 16.34 -10.81 -3.50
CA LYS A 50 15.24 -11.67 -3.06
C LYS A 50 14.09 -11.62 -4.06
N THR A 51 13.40 -12.75 -4.21
CA THR A 51 12.20 -12.82 -5.06
C THR A 51 11.09 -11.89 -4.58
N ILE A 52 10.41 -11.26 -5.54
CA ILE A 52 9.19 -10.45 -5.36
C ILE A 52 7.96 -11.09 -6.02
N LYS A 53 8.07 -12.37 -6.43
CA LYS A 53 6.99 -13.13 -7.05
C LYS A 53 5.76 -13.13 -6.14
N TYR A 54 4.57 -12.96 -6.74
CA TYR A 54 3.27 -12.86 -6.07
C TYR A 54 3.08 -11.63 -5.17
N LEU A 55 4.06 -10.74 -5.02
CA LEU A 55 3.90 -9.49 -4.26
C LEU A 55 3.33 -8.35 -5.10
N LEU A 56 3.30 -8.54 -6.41
CA LEU A 56 2.88 -7.59 -7.44
C LEU A 56 2.21 -8.33 -8.59
N PRO A 57 1.43 -7.64 -9.44
CA PRO A 57 1.03 -8.19 -10.74
C PRO A 57 2.26 -8.60 -11.56
N GLU A 58 2.18 -9.73 -12.25
CA GLU A 58 3.29 -10.31 -13.03
C GLU A 58 3.84 -9.33 -14.08
N ALA A 59 2.97 -8.55 -14.72
CA ALA A 59 3.39 -7.54 -15.70
C ALA A 59 4.32 -6.48 -15.09
N VAL A 60 4.10 -6.10 -13.83
CA VAL A 60 4.94 -5.13 -13.11
C VAL A 60 6.28 -5.74 -12.73
N GLU A 61 6.29 -6.99 -12.25
CA GLU A 61 7.52 -7.75 -11.98
C GLU A 61 8.40 -7.84 -13.23
N LYS A 62 7.81 -8.22 -14.37
CA LYS A 62 8.50 -8.26 -15.67
C LYS A 62 9.05 -6.90 -16.08
N TYR A 63 8.28 -5.84 -15.89
CA TYR A 63 8.72 -4.48 -16.21
C TYR A 63 9.92 -4.04 -15.38
N ILE A 64 9.91 -4.32 -14.07
CA ILE A 64 11.02 -4.03 -13.15
C ILE A 64 12.29 -4.74 -13.62
N SER A 65 12.19 -6.04 -13.93
CA SER A 65 13.32 -6.85 -14.40
C SER A 65 13.88 -6.34 -15.74
N LYS A 66 13.01 -6.11 -16.73
CA LYS A 66 13.40 -5.62 -18.07
C LYS A 66 14.14 -4.29 -18.02
N ASN A 67 13.72 -3.38 -17.13
CA ASN A 67 14.27 -2.04 -17.03
C ASN A 67 15.30 -1.87 -15.90
N LYS A 68 15.70 -2.97 -15.24
CA LYS A 68 16.67 -2.96 -14.13
C LYS A 68 16.35 -1.92 -13.05
N LEU A 69 15.07 -1.84 -12.67
CA LEU A 69 14.63 -0.86 -11.67
C LEU A 69 14.98 -1.32 -10.25
N TYR A 70 15.34 -0.35 -9.42
CA TYR A 70 15.56 -0.50 -7.97
C TYR A 70 16.83 -1.22 -7.51
N GLY A 71 17.70 -1.67 -8.42
CA GLY A 71 19.06 -2.13 -8.10
C GLY A 71 19.47 -3.37 -8.86
#